data_AF-A0A125YYT3-F1
#
_entry.id   AF-A0A125YYT3-F1
#
_cell.length_a   1.000
_cell.length_b   1.000
_cell.length_c   1.000
_cell.angle_alpha   90.00
_cell.angle_beta   90.00
_cell.angle_gamma   90.00
#
_symmetry.space_group_name_H-M   'P 1'
#
loop_
_entity.id
_entity.type
_entity.pdbx_description
1 polymer ?
#
loop_
_entity_poly.entity_id
_entity_poly.type
_entity_poly.pdbx_seq_one_letter_code
_entity_poly.pdbx_strand_id
1 'polypeptide(L)'
;MLTEGRSEPVPEPDLSCRIHSVCFTPSNAENPGELSVLKKIKRLSASLQPATLSKSEDGYLHFGQRVMIVNERTGGFLCADVGDKTEKTTGVSFACATGPSYDSCVRNVFHLCRPINDDSFGSDTVIHFGQPVTVKVDASLSQLCPVKHGNQDRYLHSEIRSPISFAKFSNYQQVLFCPTTSANTVWKIFHVDPRVRFETEGCPVPANTPIVIKHAQTDQMLASSPKVNYRNDYGVEYEVHCKSYLATNKTQNLIAEACGRTTSDIDLRQQETENNWMIITADTHSESQASSTTES
;
A
#
# COMPACT_ATOMS: atom_id res chain seq x y z
N MET A 1 -1.64 -36.68 -89.03
CA MET A 1 -2.39 -37.78 -88.41
C MET A 1 -1.43 -38.47 -87.47
N LEU A 2 -1.52 -38.10 -86.19
CA LEU A 2 -0.51 -38.35 -85.16
C LEU A 2 -0.85 -39.61 -84.36
N THR A 3 0.23 -40.29 -83.97
CA THR A 3 0.37 -41.59 -83.33
C THR A 3 -0.26 -41.68 -81.93
N GLU A 4 -0.85 -42.84 -81.63
CA GLU A 4 -1.42 -43.22 -80.34
C GLU A 4 -0.35 -43.23 -79.22
N GLY A 5 -0.60 -42.45 -78.17
CA GLY A 5 0.22 -42.36 -76.96
C GLY A 5 -0.31 -43.28 -75.85
N ARG A 6 0.60 -44.11 -75.31
CA ARG A 6 0.44 -44.92 -74.09
C ARG A 6 -0.05 -44.07 -72.91
N SER A 7 -1.08 -44.53 -72.22
CA SER A 7 -1.45 -44.06 -70.88
C SER A 7 -0.64 -44.79 -69.82
N GLU A 8 0.18 -44.05 -69.07
CA GLU A 8 0.89 -44.52 -67.88
C GLU A 8 -0.03 -44.58 -66.65
N PRO A 9 0.24 -45.45 -65.66
CA PRO A 9 -0.56 -45.56 -64.45
C PRO A 9 -0.30 -44.43 -63.47
N VAL A 10 -1.37 -43.97 -62.82
CA VAL A 10 -1.38 -42.95 -61.76
C VAL A 10 -0.69 -43.47 -60.50
N PRO A 11 0.26 -42.74 -59.88
CA PRO A 11 0.82 -43.12 -58.59
C PRO A 11 -0.08 -42.66 -57.43
N GLU A 12 -0.25 -43.53 -56.43
CA GLU A 12 -0.91 -43.24 -55.15
C GLU A 12 -0.17 -42.15 -54.35
N PRO A 13 -0.86 -41.37 -53.49
CA PRO A 13 -0.21 -40.35 -52.66
C PRO A 13 0.56 -40.98 -51.49
N ASP A 14 1.87 -40.75 -51.47
CA ASP A 14 2.73 -41.02 -50.32
C ASP A 14 2.35 -40.12 -49.12
N LEU A 15 1.82 -40.74 -48.06
CA LEU A 15 1.48 -40.12 -46.77
C LEU A 15 2.73 -39.99 -45.87
N SER A 16 3.83 -39.47 -46.40
CA SER A 16 4.96 -39.04 -45.58
C SER A 16 4.70 -37.62 -45.04
N CYS A 17 4.02 -37.55 -43.89
CA CYS A 17 3.93 -36.35 -43.07
C CYS A 17 5.35 -35.85 -42.76
N ARG A 18 5.80 -34.82 -43.49
CA ARG A 18 6.95 -34.01 -43.10
C ARG A 18 6.56 -33.22 -41.86
N ILE A 19 6.87 -33.78 -40.69
CA ILE A 19 7.02 -32.99 -39.46
C ILE A 19 8.16 -32.01 -39.75
N HIS A 20 7.83 -30.75 -40.06
CA HIS A 20 8.78 -29.68 -39.89
C HIS A 20 9.13 -29.66 -38.40
N SER A 21 10.27 -30.26 -38.06
CA SER A 21 11.02 -29.93 -36.86
C SER A 21 11.29 -28.43 -36.95
N VAL A 22 10.40 -27.63 -36.37
CA VAL A 22 10.76 -26.27 -35.98
C VAL A 22 11.81 -26.46 -34.90
N CYS A 23 13.07 -26.43 -35.32
CA CYS A 23 14.18 -26.27 -34.40
C CYS A 23 13.93 -24.96 -33.68
N PHE A 24 13.39 -25.06 -32.46
CA PHE A 24 13.31 -23.93 -31.54
C PHE A 24 14.77 -23.62 -31.20
N THR A 25 15.36 -22.69 -31.93
CA THR A 25 16.63 -22.10 -31.51
C THR A 25 16.38 -21.49 -30.14
N PRO A 26 17.15 -21.86 -29.10
CA PRO A 26 17.06 -21.14 -27.84
C PRO A 26 17.46 -19.71 -28.18
N SER A 27 16.51 -18.78 -28.11
CA SER A 27 16.82 -17.36 -28.17
C SER A 27 17.88 -17.10 -27.12
N ASN A 28 19.05 -16.59 -27.55
CA ASN A 28 20.15 -16.15 -26.70
C ASN A 28 19.61 -15.32 -25.52
N ALA A 29 19.39 -15.98 -24.38
CA ALA A 29 19.36 -15.32 -23.09
C ALA A 29 20.83 -15.18 -22.68
N GLU A 30 21.51 -14.26 -23.34
CA GLU A 30 22.84 -13.82 -22.94
C GLU A 30 22.75 -13.29 -21.50
N ASN A 31 23.67 -13.79 -20.66
CA ASN A 31 23.83 -13.52 -19.23
C ASN A 31 22.77 -14.16 -18.29
N PRO A 32 23.14 -15.20 -17.50
CA PRO A 32 22.25 -15.81 -16.51
C PRO A 32 21.76 -14.83 -15.41
N GLY A 33 22.33 -13.63 -15.31
CA GLY A 33 21.86 -12.55 -14.43
C GLY A 33 20.72 -11.69 -14.98
N GLU A 34 20.32 -11.84 -16.25
CA GLU A 34 19.35 -10.95 -16.90
C GLU A 34 17.94 -11.52 -17.06
N LEU A 35 17.72 -12.79 -16.74
CA LEU A 35 16.39 -13.42 -16.82
C LEU A 35 15.38 -12.66 -15.94
N SER A 36 14.26 -12.27 -16.55
CA SER A 36 13.18 -11.51 -15.91
C SER A 36 12.64 -12.22 -14.66
N VAL A 37 12.59 -13.55 -14.69
CA VAL A 37 12.18 -14.39 -13.56
C VAL A 37 13.13 -14.26 -12.37
N LEU A 38 14.45 -14.32 -12.59
CA LEU A 38 15.44 -14.19 -11.51
C LEU A 38 15.42 -12.79 -10.89
N LYS A 39 15.22 -11.73 -11.70
CA LYS A 39 15.03 -10.36 -11.21
C LYS A 39 13.79 -10.25 -10.31
N LYS A 40 12.67 -10.88 -10.69
CA LYS A 40 11.45 -10.93 -9.86
C LYS A 40 11.66 -11.69 -8.56
N ILE A 41 12.26 -12.89 -8.61
CA ILE A 41 12.53 -13.71 -7.42
C ILE A 41 13.46 -12.95 -6.45
N LYS A 42 14.53 -12.33 -6.95
CA LYS A 42 15.45 -11.54 -6.13
C LYS A 42 14.75 -10.37 -5.44
N ARG A 43 13.91 -9.63 -6.18
CA ARG A 43 13.13 -8.51 -5.63
C ARG A 43 12.16 -8.98 -4.55
N LEU A 44 11.39 -10.03 -4.85
CA LEU A 44 10.41 -10.63 -3.94
C LEU A 44 11.08 -11.12 -2.65
N SER A 45 12.19 -11.84 -2.77
CA SER A 45 12.97 -12.31 -1.62
C SER A 45 13.52 -11.15 -0.78
N ALA A 46 13.97 -10.07 -1.42
CA ALA A 46 14.52 -8.91 -0.73
C ALA A 46 13.44 -8.07 -0.01
N SER A 47 12.24 -7.94 -0.59
CA SER A 47 11.13 -7.18 0.02
C SER A 47 10.47 -7.89 1.19
N LEU A 48 10.64 -9.22 1.29
CA LEU A 48 10.16 -10.06 2.39
C LEU A 48 11.21 -10.30 3.48
N GLN A 49 12.39 -9.67 3.40
CA GLN A 49 13.36 -9.78 4.49
C GLN A 49 12.80 -9.18 5.78
N PRO A 50 13.07 -9.79 6.95
CA PRO A 50 12.64 -9.25 8.24
C PRO A 50 13.10 -7.82 8.46
N ALA A 51 12.25 -7.01 9.09
CA ALA A 51 12.54 -5.64 9.48
C ALA A 51 12.08 -5.44 10.92
N THR A 52 12.77 -4.60 11.69
CA THR A 52 12.41 -4.34 13.10
C THR A 52 11.41 -3.18 13.24
N LEU A 53 10.56 -3.24 14.26
CA LEU A 53 9.68 -2.13 14.64
C LEU A 53 10.30 -1.35 15.80
N SER A 54 9.95 -0.08 15.91
CA SER A 54 10.27 0.74 17.07
C SER A 54 9.31 0.41 18.22
N LYS A 55 9.81 0.37 19.45
CA LYS A 55 8.97 0.28 20.65
C LYS A 55 8.34 1.66 20.95
N SER A 56 7.14 1.66 21.53
CA SER A 56 6.55 2.84 22.16
C SER A 56 6.78 2.73 23.67
N GLU A 57 7.57 3.65 24.24
CA GLU A 57 7.96 3.58 25.66
C GLU A 57 6.86 4.12 26.59
N ASP A 58 6.13 5.12 26.13
CA ASP A 58 5.08 5.83 26.88
C ASP A 58 3.66 5.44 26.45
N GLY A 59 3.54 4.53 25.47
CA GLY A 59 2.25 4.09 24.92
C GLY A 59 1.70 4.98 23.81
N TYR A 60 2.43 6.00 23.35
CA TYR A 60 2.03 6.88 22.26
C TYR A 60 2.85 6.69 20.99
N LEU A 61 2.35 7.20 19.86
CA LEU A 61 3.06 7.23 18.60
C LEU A 61 4.03 8.43 18.56
N HIS A 62 5.22 8.21 18.01
CA HIS A 62 6.23 9.25 17.81
C HIS A 62 6.71 9.33 16.37
N PHE A 63 7.08 10.54 15.94
CA PHE A 63 7.82 10.75 14.72
C PHE A 63 9.18 10.04 14.77
N GLY A 64 9.58 9.45 13.64
CA GLY A 64 10.78 8.65 13.48
C GLY A 64 10.61 7.17 13.83
N GLN A 65 9.45 6.76 14.37
CA GLN A 65 9.18 5.35 14.66
C GLN A 65 8.97 4.53 13.38
N ARG A 66 9.46 3.29 13.43
CA ARG A 66 9.22 2.24 12.45
C ARG A 66 8.01 1.42 12.88
N VAL A 67 6.97 1.42 12.06
CA VAL A 67 5.65 0.88 12.39
C VAL A 67 5.10 0.01 11.28
N MET A 68 4.18 -0.87 11.63
CA MET A 68 3.25 -1.49 10.67
C MET A 68 1.90 -0.79 10.75
N ILE A 69 1.10 -0.88 9.69
CA ILE A 69 -0.24 -0.29 9.66
C ILE A 69 -1.20 -1.40 9.21
N VAL A 70 -2.18 -1.75 10.03
CA VAL A 70 -3.15 -2.83 9.75
C VAL A 70 -4.54 -2.26 9.56
N ASN A 71 -5.29 -2.78 8.59
CA ASN A 71 -6.68 -2.42 8.36
C ASN A 71 -7.60 -3.36 9.14
N GLU A 72 -8.59 -2.81 9.85
CA GLU A 72 -9.51 -3.62 10.67
C GLU A 72 -10.39 -4.53 9.80
N ARG A 73 -10.90 -4.01 8.68
CA ARG A 73 -11.87 -4.73 7.84
C ARG A 73 -11.24 -5.90 7.07
N THR A 74 -10.06 -5.71 6.50
CA THR A 74 -9.37 -6.78 5.76
C THR A 74 -8.50 -7.66 6.65
N GLY A 75 -8.15 -7.18 7.86
CA GLY A 75 -7.09 -7.77 8.68
C GLY A 75 -5.70 -7.71 8.03
N GLY A 76 -5.58 -7.04 6.88
CA GLY A 76 -4.37 -6.98 6.09
C GLY A 76 -3.46 -5.83 6.50
N PHE A 77 -2.16 -6.04 6.39
CA PHE A 77 -1.14 -5.05 6.66
C PHE A 77 -0.84 -4.25 5.41
N LEU A 78 -0.75 -2.93 5.55
CA LEU A 78 -0.35 -2.01 4.51
C LEU A 78 1.03 -2.42 3.98
N CYS A 79 1.16 -2.53 2.68
CA CYS A 79 2.38 -2.96 2.02
C CYS A 79 2.63 -2.11 0.77
N ALA A 80 3.89 -1.83 0.50
CA ALA A 80 4.33 -1.29 -0.78
C ALA A 80 4.69 -2.43 -1.75
N ASP A 81 4.25 -2.31 -3.01
CA ASP A 81 4.61 -3.22 -4.09
C ASP A 81 5.54 -2.50 -5.09
N VAL A 82 6.83 -2.74 -4.91
CA VAL A 82 7.90 -2.20 -5.77
C VAL A 82 7.87 -2.79 -7.19
N GLY A 83 7.17 -3.91 -7.38
CA GLY A 83 6.99 -4.56 -8.67
C GLY A 83 5.93 -3.91 -9.56
N ASP A 84 4.87 -3.37 -8.96
CA ASP A 84 3.82 -2.64 -9.67
C ASP A 84 4.11 -1.13 -9.63
N LYS A 85 4.66 -0.63 -10.73
CA LYS A 85 5.17 0.73 -10.86
C LYS A 85 4.21 1.59 -11.69
N THR A 86 3.98 2.81 -11.23
CA THR A 86 3.25 3.84 -11.99
C THR A 86 4.16 5.05 -12.16
N GLU A 87 4.36 5.50 -13.40
CA GLU A 87 5.08 6.74 -13.67
C GLU A 87 4.14 7.94 -13.47
N LYS A 88 4.56 8.86 -12.60
CA LYS A 88 3.91 10.17 -12.38
C LYS A 88 4.90 11.27 -12.75
N THR A 89 4.43 12.50 -12.87
CA THR A 89 5.30 13.67 -13.11
C THR A 89 6.39 13.82 -12.05
N THR A 90 6.12 13.41 -10.82
CA THR A 90 7.07 13.41 -9.70
C THR A 90 8.12 12.29 -9.77
N GLY A 91 7.91 11.28 -10.63
CA GLY A 91 8.78 10.12 -10.78
C GLY A 91 8.04 8.78 -10.63
N VAL A 92 8.81 7.71 -10.45
CA VAL A 92 8.27 6.35 -10.35
C VAL A 92 7.68 6.09 -8.97
N SER A 93 6.38 5.83 -8.94
CA SER A 93 5.61 5.48 -7.75
C SER A 93 5.36 3.98 -7.67
N PHE A 94 5.20 3.48 -6.45
CA PHE A 94 4.89 2.06 -6.17
C PHE A 94 3.44 1.90 -5.77
N ALA A 95 2.82 0.79 -6.16
CA ALA A 95 1.48 0.47 -5.72
C ALA A 95 1.43 0.22 -4.20
N CYS A 96 0.25 0.46 -3.63
CA CYS A 96 -0.05 0.26 -2.23
C CYS A 96 -1.21 -0.76 -2.12
N ALA A 97 -1.08 -1.73 -1.22
CA ALA A 97 -2.08 -2.77 -1.01
C ALA A 97 -2.14 -3.15 0.49
N THR A 98 -3.14 -3.94 0.88
CA THR A 98 -3.12 -4.68 2.15
C THR A 98 -3.03 -6.18 1.92
N GLY A 99 -2.15 -6.86 2.65
CA GLY A 99 -1.92 -8.30 2.49
C GLY A 99 -1.74 -9.04 3.81
N PRO A 100 -1.74 -10.39 3.79
CA PRO A 100 -1.56 -11.23 4.97
C PRO A 100 -0.07 -11.30 5.37
N SER A 101 0.48 -10.18 5.85
CA SER A 101 1.88 -10.07 6.27
C SER A 101 1.96 -9.70 7.76
N TYR A 102 1.78 -10.71 8.63
CA TYR A 102 1.76 -10.54 10.08
C TYR A 102 3.15 -10.18 10.64
N ASP A 103 4.20 -10.74 10.05
CA ASP A 103 5.58 -10.43 10.44
C ASP A 103 6.05 -9.12 9.80
N SER A 104 6.86 -8.36 10.54
CA SER A 104 7.48 -7.14 10.05
C SER A 104 8.59 -7.46 9.05
N CYS A 105 8.45 -6.92 7.84
CA CYS A 105 9.35 -7.09 6.73
C CYS A 105 9.58 -5.78 5.98
N VAL A 106 10.58 -5.76 5.10
CA VAL A 106 11.01 -4.54 4.38
C VAL A 106 9.85 -3.83 3.66
N ARG A 107 8.84 -4.54 3.16
CA ARG A 107 7.72 -3.93 2.41
C ARG A 107 6.53 -3.43 3.23
N ASN A 108 6.40 -3.82 4.49
CA ASN A 108 5.26 -3.44 5.36
C ASN A 108 5.68 -2.61 6.59
N VAL A 109 6.96 -2.24 6.69
CA VAL A 109 7.46 -1.30 7.70
C VAL A 109 7.56 0.11 7.13
N PHE A 110 7.03 1.07 7.88
CA PHE A 110 6.98 2.47 7.50
C PHE A 110 7.51 3.38 8.60
N HIS A 111 8.01 4.55 8.22
CA HIS A 111 8.42 5.62 9.12
C HIS A 111 7.32 6.68 9.19
N LEU A 112 6.92 7.05 10.41
CA LEU A 112 6.06 8.22 10.62
C LEU A 112 6.94 9.47 10.65
N CYS A 113 6.71 10.40 9.72
CA CYS A 113 7.53 11.60 9.56
C CYS A 113 6.69 12.86 9.74
N ARG A 114 7.30 13.89 10.35
CA ARG A 114 6.71 15.22 10.43
C ARG A 114 6.89 15.92 9.08
N PRO A 115 5.80 16.32 8.38
CA PRO A 115 5.91 16.93 7.06
C PRO A 115 6.39 18.38 7.10
N ILE A 116 6.07 19.12 8.17
CA ILE A 116 6.37 20.55 8.34
C ILE A 116 6.77 20.77 9.80
N ASN A 117 7.85 21.53 10.04
CA ASN A 117 8.34 21.80 11.40
C ASN A 117 7.51 22.83 12.17
N ASP A 118 6.77 23.68 11.45
CA ASP A 118 5.87 24.69 12.01
C ASP A 118 4.43 24.17 12.03
N ASP A 119 4.18 23.18 12.89
CA ASP A 119 2.87 22.53 13.04
C ASP A 119 2.14 22.90 14.35
N SER A 120 2.63 23.93 15.05
CA SER A 120 2.15 24.35 16.38
C SER A 120 2.43 23.39 17.55
N PHE A 121 3.15 22.28 17.32
CA PHE A 121 3.57 21.32 18.36
C PHE A 121 5.07 21.40 18.69
N GLY A 122 5.75 22.47 18.24
CA GLY A 122 7.15 22.74 18.55
C GLY A 122 8.08 21.59 18.16
N SER A 123 9.00 21.23 19.06
CA SER A 123 9.94 20.11 18.84
C SER A 123 9.46 18.79 19.44
N ASP A 124 8.19 18.67 19.83
CA ASP A 124 7.67 17.41 20.37
C ASP A 124 7.72 16.31 19.32
N THR A 125 8.09 15.11 19.74
CA THR A 125 8.12 13.94 18.87
C THR A 125 6.83 13.14 18.93
N VAL A 126 6.02 13.32 19.98
CA VAL A 126 4.71 12.67 20.11
C VAL A 126 3.78 13.16 19.01
N ILE A 127 3.08 12.23 18.38
CA ILE A 127 2.08 12.51 17.35
C ILE A 127 0.74 12.73 18.04
N HIS A 128 0.07 13.82 17.68
CA HIS A 128 -1.23 14.21 18.22
C HIS A 128 -2.35 14.06 17.19
N PHE A 129 -3.58 13.83 17.65
CA PHE A 129 -4.74 13.80 16.76
C PHE A 129 -4.91 15.15 16.05
N GLY A 130 -5.20 15.10 14.74
CA GLY A 130 -5.29 16.28 13.88
C GLY A 130 -3.95 16.84 13.38
N GLN A 131 -2.82 16.41 13.96
CA GLN A 131 -1.49 16.83 13.54
C GLN A 131 -1.13 16.25 12.15
N PRO A 132 -0.54 17.06 11.25
CA PRO A 132 -0.03 16.57 9.98
C PRO A 132 1.05 15.49 10.15
N VAL A 133 0.89 14.37 9.44
CA VAL A 133 1.86 13.28 9.38
C VAL A 133 2.12 12.85 7.95
N THR A 134 3.29 12.29 7.69
CA THR A 134 3.60 11.61 6.43
C THR A 134 4.08 10.20 6.72
N VAL A 135 3.63 9.24 5.92
CA VAL A 135 4.06 7.83 6.01
C VAL A 135 5.09 7.57 4.93
N LYS A 136 6.31 7.20 5.33
CA LYS A 136 7.45 6.96 4.44
C LYS A 136 7.83 5.48 4.43
N VAL A 137 8.15 4.90 3.28
CA VAL A 137 8.67 3.52 3.21
C VAL A 137 10.04 3.39 3.87
N ASP A 138 10.34 2.22 4.43
CA ASP A 138 11.67 1.95 4.97
C ASP A 138 12.77 2.09 3.90
N ALA A 139 13.93 2.62 4.29
CA ALA A 139 15.05 2.87 3.38
C ALA A 139 15.54 1.57 2.71
N SER A 140 15.44 0.42 3.38
CA SER A 140 15.77 -0.88 2.80
C SER A 140 14.91 -1.21 1.57
N LEU A 141 13.64 -0.78 1.55
CA LEU A 141 12.77 -0.97 0.39
C LEU A 141 13.13 -0.02 -0.75
N SER A 142 13.40 1.25 -0.42
CA SER A 142 13.84 2.27 -1.36
C SER A 142 15.11 1.85 -2.12
N GLN A 143 16.05 1.17 -1.45
CA GLN A 143 17.28 0.64 -2.07
C GLN A 143 17.02 -0.45 -3.12
N LEU A 144 15.87 -1.15 -3.07
CA LEU A 144 15.52 -2.17 -4.08
C LEU A 144 15.10 -1.57 -5.43
N CYS A 145 14.82 -0.27 -5.49
CA CYS A 145 14.50 0.44 -6.72
C CYS A 145 15.18 1.81 -6.79
N PRO A 146 16.52 1.82 -6.98
CA PRO A 146 17.27 3.04 -7.05
C PRO A 146 16.86 3.89 -8.26
N VAL A 147 16.46 5.13 -8.01
CA VAL A 147 16.32 6.17 -9.05
C VAL A 147 17.73 6.68 -9.37
N LYS A 148 18.10 6.76 -10.66
CA LYS A 148 19.45 7.16 -11.10
C LYS A 148 19.90 8.52 -10.56
N HIS A 149 18.95 9.42 -10.28
CA HIS A 149 19.18 10.73 -9.71
C HIS A 149 18.03 11.10 -8.75
N GLY A 150 18.35 11.66 -7.58
CA GLY A 150 17.36 12.18 -6.63
C GLY A 150 17.16 11.34 -5.36
N ASN A 151 16.20 11.76 -4.53
CA ASN A 151 15.84 11.10 -3.27
C ASN A 151 15.22 9.72 -3.55
N GLN A 152 15.67 8.69 -2.81
CA GLN A 152 15.15 7.33 -2.90
C GLN A 152 13.91 7.10 -2.05
N ASP A 153 13.59 8.04 -1.17
CA ASP A 153 12.42 7.94 -0.32
C ASP A 153 11.14 7.78 -1.13
N ARG A 154 10.15 7.12 -0.53
CA ARG A 154 8.78 7.11 -1.05
C ARG A 154 7.80 7.38 0.08
N TYR A 155 6.81 8.19 -0.23
CA TYR A 155 5.83 8.70 0.71
C TYR A 155 4.43 8.29 0.27
N LEU A 156 3.60 7.88 1.22
CA LEU A 156 2.20 7.56 0.99
C LEU A 156 1.52 8.81 0.42
N HIS A 157 0.92 8.65 -0.75
CA HIS A 157 0.43 9.72 -1.59
C HIS A 157 -0.97 9.41 -2.06
N SER A 158 -1.82 10.42 -2.10
CA SER A 158 -3.12 10.36 -2.78
C SER A 158 -3.42 11.69 -3.44
N GLU A 159 -4.13 11.69 -4.56
CA GLU A 159 -4.52 12.91 -5.27
C GLU A 159 -5.97 12.81 -5.70
N ILE A 160 -6.63 13.95 -5.93
CA ILE A 160 -8.04 13.99 -6.34
C ILE A 160 -8.27 13.08 -7.55
N ARG A 161 -9.34 12.28 -7.48
CA ARG A 161 -9.73 11.38 -8.56
C ARG A 161 -9.95 12.17 -9.86
N SER A 162 -9.28 11.76 -10.92
CA SER A 162 -9.38 12.32 -12.27
C SER A 162 -9.35 11.21 -13.33
N PRO A 163 -9.62 11.50 -14.62
CA PRO A 163 -9.52 10.50 -15.68
C PRO A 163 -8.14 9.88 -15.86
N ILE A 164 -7.08 10.51 -15.32
CA ILE A 164 -5.69 10.03 -15.35
C ILE A 164 -5.18 9.60 -13.97
N SER A 165 -6.00 9.74 -12.92
CA SER A 165 -5.65 9.36 -11.56
C SER A 165 -6.83 8.74 -10.82
N PHE A 166 -6.79 7.43 -10.73
CA PHE A 166 -7.79 6.63 -10.04
C PHE A 166 -7.20 5.27 -9.66
N ALA A 167 -7.78 4.64 -8.65
CA ALA A 167 -7.40 3.30 -8.20
C ALA A 167 -7.71 2.27 -9.31
N LYS A 168 -6.76 1.38 -9.56
CA LYS A 168 -6.70 0.50 -10.74
C LYS A 168 -7.92 -0.41 -10.87
N PHE A 169 -8.52 -0.83 -9.75
CA PHE A 169 -9.61 -1.79 -9.72
C PHE A 169 -10.94 -1.17 -9.30
N SER A 170 -10.96 -0.34 -8.26
CA SER A 170 -12.20 0.24 -7.73
C SER A 170 -12.64 1.54 -8.42
N ASN A 171 -11.75 2.18 -9.17
CA ASN A 171 -11.91 3.56 -9.65
C ASN A 171 -12.11 4.59 -8.53
N TYR A 172 -11.72 4.30 -7.28
CA TYR A 172 -11.69 5.30 -6.21
C TYR A 172 -10.46 6.18 -6.29
N GLN A 173 -10.27 7.06 -5.30
CA GLN A 173 -9.10 7.92 -5.24
C GLN A 173 -7.84 7.06 -5.00
N GLN A 174 -6.87 7.15 -5.90
CA GLN A 174 -5.69 6.28 -5.90
C GLN A 174 -4.79 6.54 -4.68
N VAL A 175 -4.18 5.48 -4.15
CA VAL A 175 -3.12 5.58 -3.14
C VAL A 175 -1.87 4.88 -3.65
N LEU A 176 -0.74 5.57 -3.60
CA LEU A 176 0.56 5.12 -4.09
C LEU A 176 1.67 5.55 -3.13
N PHE A 177 2.87 5.03 -3.31
CA PHE A 177 4.09 5.55 -2.69
C PHE A 177 4.90 6.36 -3.71
N CYS A 178 4.96 7.68 -3.56
CA CYS A 178 5.57 8.63 -4.50
C CYS A 178 6.92 9.19 -4.00
N PRO A 179 7.87 9.55 -4.88
CA PRO A 179 9.22 10.01 -4.49
C PRO A 179 9.31 11.45 -3.99
N THR A 180 8.23 12.22 -4.04
CA THR A 180 8.24 13.66 -3.73
C THR A 180 7.22 13.99 -2.67
N THR A 181 7.66 14.71 -1.63
CA THR A 181 6.79 15.27 -0.61
C THR A 181 5.99 16.44 -1.21
N SER A 182 4.69 16.46 -0.94
CA SER A 182 3.76 17.52 -1.37
C SER A 182 2.55 17.54 -0.44
N ALA A 183 1.60 18.46 -0.67
CA ALA A 183 0.32 18.44 0.06
C ALA A 183 -0.43 17.09 -0.08
N ASN A 184 -0.26 16.41 -1.23
CA ASN A 184 -0.81 15.08 -1.51
C ASN A 184 -0.15 13.93 -0.71
N THR A 185 0.92 14.21 0.06
CA THR A 185 1.59 13.23 0.94
C THR A 185 1.34 13.50 2.42
N VAL A 186 0.48 14.47 2.72
CA VAL A 186 0.14 14.85 4.09
C VAL A 186 -1.16 14.15 4.48
N TRP A 187 -1.10 13.48 5.62
CA TRP A 187 -2.20 12.76 6.24
C TRP A 187 -2.45 13.32 7.63
N LYS A 188 -3.60 13.02 8.20
CA LYS A 188 -3.94 13.34 9.59
C LYS A 188 -4.55 12.11 10.24
N ILE A 189 -4.23 11.90 11.51
CA ILE A 189 -4.77 10.82 12.30
C ILE A 189 -5.91 11.38 13.15
N PHE A 190 -7.03 10.65 13.19
CA PHE A 190 -8.22 10.99 13.96
C PHE A 190 -8.68 9.79 14.79
N HIS A 191 -9.39 10.09 15.88
CA HIS A 191 -10.06 9.08 16.66
C HIS A 191 -11.11 8.32 15.83
N VAL A 192 -11.28 7.04 16.12
CA VAL A 192 -12.24 6.18 15.40
C VAL A 192 -13.68 6.64 15.60
N ASP A 193 -14.10 6.97 16.82
CA ASP A 193 -15.44 7.54 17.05
C ASP A 193 -15.46 9.03 16.62
N PRO A 194 -16.27 9.42 15.62
CA PRO A 194 -16.37 10.81 15.18
C PRO A 194 -16.93 11.77 16.23
N ARG A 195 -17.67 11.27 17.22
CA ARG A 195 -18.31 12.10 18.26
C ARG A 195 -17.33 12.72 19.25
N VAL A 196 -16.15 12.12 19.38
CA VAL A 196 -15.10 12.58 20.32
C VAL A 196 -13.91 13.21 19.60
N ARG A 197 -13.94 13.30 18.26
CA ARG A 197 -12.80 13.83 17.48
C ARG A 197 -12.46 15.26 17.86
N PHE A 198 -13.48 16.06 18.15
CA PHE A 198 -13.30 17.45 18.58
C PHE A 198 -12.58 17.53 19.93
N GLU A 199 -13.01 16.74 20.91
CA GLU A 199 -12.44 16.71 22.26
C GLU A 199 -11.04 16.07 22.30
N THR A 200 -10.77 15.12 21.39
CA THR A 200 -9.46 14.48 21.27
C THR A 200 -8.46 15.25 20.42
N GLU A 201 -8.87 16.32 19.73
CA GLU A 201 -7.95 17.11 18.89
C GLU A 201 -6.78 17.65 19.72
N GLY A 202 -5.56 17.49 19.21
CA GLY A 202 -4.34 17.87 19.92
C GLY A 202 -3.95 16.95 21.07
N CYS A 203 -4.71 15.89 21.38
CA CYS A 203 -4.30 14.86 22.34
C CYS A 203 -3.32 13.87 21.69
N PRO A 204 -2.40 13.27 22.45
CA PRO A 204 -1.44 12.30 21.92
C PRO A 204 -2.15 11.03 21.42
N VAL A 205 -1.70 10.49 20.29
CA VAL A 205 -2.28 9.29 19.66
C VAL A 205 -1.73 8.04 20.34
N PRO A 206 -2.56 7.21 20.98
CA PRO A 206 -2.09 5.97 21.60
C PRO A 206 -1.65 4.96 20.53
N ALA A 207 -0.49 4.34 20.74
CA ALA A 207 -0.01 3.25 19.89
C ALA A 207 -0.95 2.03 19.98
N ASN A 208 -0.99 1.21 18.93
CA ASN A 208 -1.74 -0.06 18.92
C ASN A 208 -3.26 0.11 19.21
N THR A 209 -3.84 1.29 18.92
CA THR A 209 -5.27 1.55 19.05
C THR A 209 -5.95 1.83 17.71
N PRO A 210 -7.27 1.58 17.57
CA PRO A 210 -8.00 1.90 16.35
C PRO A 210 -8.06 3.40 16.08
N ILE A 211 -7.73 3.78 14.85
CA ILE A 211 -7.68 5.16 14.36
C ILE A 211 -8.29 5.26 12.96
N VAL A 212 -8.51 6.49 12.51
CA VAL A 212 -8.81 6.81 11.12
C VAL A 212 -7.69 7.68 10.56
N ILE A 213 -7.23 7.37 9.35
CA ILE A 213 -6.22 8.14 8.64
C ILE A 213 -6.91 8.90 7.51
N LYS A 214 -6.93 10.23 7.55
CA LYS A 214 -7.52 11.09 6.51
C LYS A 214 -6.43 11.74 5.67
N HIS A 215 -6.65 11.81 4.36
CA HIS A 215 -5.80 12.56 3.45
C HIS A 215 -6.05 14.07 3.63
N ALA A 216 -5.02 14.85 3.98
CA ALA A 216 -5.20 16.23 4.42
C ALA A 216 -5.79 17.14 3.33
N GLN A 217 -5.46 16.89 2.06
CA GLN A 217 -5.91 17.75 0.96
C GLN A 217 -7.33 17.44 0.46
N THR A 218 -7.79 16.18 0.57
CA THR A 218 -9.11 15.78 0.02
C THR A 218 -10.13 15.40 1.08
N ASP A 219 -9.72 15.37 2.35
CA ASP A 219 -10.49 14.91 3.51
C ASP A 219 -11.10 13.50 3.35
N GLN A 220 -10.62 12.73 2.35
CA GLN A 220 -11.01 11.35 2.16
C GLN A 220 -10.23 10.46 3.12
N MET A 221 -10.93 9.47 3.70
CA MET A 221 -10.32 8.49 4.58
C MET A 221 -9.59 7.41 3.78
N LEU A 222 -8.42 7.01 4.25
CA LEU A 222 -7.71 5.83 3.76
C LEU A 222 -8.58 4.59 4.00
N ALA A 223 -8.66 3.71 3.03
CA ALA A 223 -9.52 2.54 3.08
C ALA A 223 -8.88 1.32 2.43
N SER A 224 -9.28 0.14 2.91
CA SER A 224 -9.13 -1.10 2.18
C SER A 224 -10.40 -1.94 2.32
N SER A 225 -10.74 -2.72 1.29
CA SER A 225 -11.98 -3.48 1.29
C SER A 225 -11.78 -4.86 0.67
N PRO A 226 -12.31 -5.93 1.28
CA PRO A 226 -12.20 -7.29 0.75
C PRO A 226 -12.98 -7.48 -0.57
N LYS A 227 -13.77 -6.48 -0.97
CA LYS A 227 -14.51 -6.48 -2.24
C LYS A 227 -13.61 -6.19 -3.45
N VAL A 228 -12.41 -5.66 -3.24
CA VAL A 228 -11.50 -5.21 -4.31
C VAL A 228 -10.17 -5.95 -4.18
N ASN A 229 -10.11 -7.11 -4.83
CA ASN A 229 -8.90 -7.93 -4.85
C ASN A 229 -7.81 -7.29 -5.70
N TYR A 230 -6.59 -7.27 -5.16
CA TYR A 230 -5.36 -6.88 -5.83
C TYR A 230 -4.47 -8.12 -5.96
N ARG A 231 -4.39 -8.70 -7.16
CA ARG A 231 -3.53 -9.86 -7.41
C ARG A 231 -2.16 -9.39 -7.91
N ASN A 232 -1.11 -9.71 -7.17
CA ASN A 232 0.27 -9.35 -7.51
C ASN A 232 1.25 -10.51 -7.25
N ASP A 233 2.56 -10.23 -7.37
CA ASP A 233 3.62 -11.22 -7.18
C ASP A 233 3.66 -11.81 -5.74
N TYR A 234 2.95 -11.20 -4.78
CA TYR A 234 2.88 -11.63 -3.38
C TYR A 234 1.63 -12.45 -3.04
N GLY A 235 0.69 -12.60 -3.98
CA GLY A 235 -0.53 -13.37 -3.81
C GLY A 235 -1.79 -12.55 -4.03
N VAL A 236 -2.83 -12.88 -3.25
CA VAL A 236 -4.11 -12.15 -3.25
C VAL A 236 -4.10 -11.15 -2.10
N GLU A 237 -3.91 -9.89 -2.45
CA GLU A 237 -3.98 -8.74 -1.55
C GLU A 237 -5.27 -7.96 -1.83
N TYR A 238 -5.48 -6.84 -1.13
CA TYR A 238 -6.61 -5.93 -1.34
C TYR A 238 -6.12 -4.55 -1.75
N GLU A 239 -6.86 -3.91 -2.65
CA GLU A 239 -6.55 -2.55 -3.07
C GLU A 239 -6.66 -1.58 -1.89
N VAL A 240 -5.73 -0.63 -1.84
CA VAL A 240 -5.78 0.51 -0.93
C VAL A 240 -6.14 1.74 -1.72
N HIS A 241 -7.12 2.48 -1.22
CA HIS A 241 -7.67 3.67 -1.88
C HIS A 241 -8.18 4.67 -0.85
N CYS A 242 -8.45 5.89 -1.29
CA CYS A 242 -9.12 6.89 -0.47
C CYS A 242 -10.62 6.88 -0.78
N LYS A 243 -11.44 6.63 0.25
CA LYS A 243 -12.91 6.71 0.23
C LYS A 243 -13.43 6.69 1.66
N SER A 244 -14.26 7.66 2.02
CA SER A 244 -14.99 7.65 3.29
C SER A 244 -16.23 6.75 3.19
N TYR A 245 -16.13 5.52 3.71
CA TYR A 245 -17.27 4.61 3.89
C TYR A 245 -18.05 5.06 5.11
N LEU A 246 -19.19 5.69 4.89
CA LEU A 246 -20.06 6.17 5.95
C LEU A 246 -21.31 5.30 6.04
N ALA A 247 -21.81 5.14 7.27
CA ALA A 247 -23.08 4.50 7.52
C ALA A 247 -24.21 5.19 6.73
N THR A 248 -25.17 4.39 6.27
CA THR A 248 -26.26 4.83 5.39
C THR A 248 -27.46 5.40 6.15
N ASN A 249 -27.38 5.46 7.49
CA ASN A 249 -28.43 6.01 8.32
C ASN A 249 -28.65 7.50 8.03
N LYS A 250 -29.91 7.92 8.11
CA LYS A 250 -30.26 9.34 8.00
C LYS A 250 -29.77 10.08 9.24
N THR A 251 -29.19 11.25 9.01
CA THR A 251 -28.77 12.19 10.05
C THR A 251 -29.50 13.51 9.85
N GLN A 252 -29.79 14.22 10.95
CA GLN A 252 -30.55 15.48 10.93
C GLN A 252 -29.62 16.69 11.09
N ASN A 253 -28.56 16.74 10.28
CA ASN A 253 -27.47 17.72 10.42
C ASN A 253 -27.99 19.17 10.39
N LEU A 254 -28.85 19.49 9.42
CA LEU A 254 -29.39 20.85 9.26
C LEU A 254 -30.20 21.32 10.48
N ILE A 255 -30.99 20.43 11.08
CA ILE A 255 -31.77 20.76 12.28
C ILE A 255 -30.82 20.90 13.48
N ALA A 256 -29.84 20.00 13.60
CA ALA A 256 -28.87 20.05 14.69
C ALA A 256 -28.04 21.36 14.65
N GLU A 257 -27.64 21.81 13.46
CA GLU A 257 -26.93 23.07 13.25
C GLU A 257 -27.84 24.28 13.54
N ALA A 258 -29.06 24.31 12.99
CA ALA A 258 -30.02 25.38 13.25
C ALA A 258 -30.41 25.51 14.73
N CYS A 259 -30.40 24.40 15.48
CA CYS A 259 -30.63 24.39 16.93
C CYS A 259 -29.37 24.63 17.76
N GLY A 260 -28.19 24.82 17.15
CA GLY A 260 -26.92 25.01 17.87
C GLY A 260 -26.44 23.79 18.66
N ARG A 261 -26.89 22.58 18.29
CA ARG A 261 -26.47 21.32 18.94
C ARG A 261 -25.17 20.78 18.37
N THR A 262 -24.86 21.12 17.13
CA THR A 262 -23.66 20.71 16.41
C THR A 262 -23.19 21.87 15.55
N THR A 263 -21.92 21.86 15.19
CA THR A 263 -21.36 22.72 14.15
C THR A 263 -21.16 21.92 12.85
N SER A 264 -20.90 22.62 11.75
CA SER A 264 -20.81 22.03 10.40
C SER A 264 -19.55 21.17 10.18
N ASP A 265 -18.56 21.32 11.04
CA ASP A 265 -17.29 20.59 11.07
C ASP A 265 -17.35 19.24 11.83
N ILE A 266 -18.46 18.96 12.51
CA ILE A 266 -18.65 17.69 13.24
C ILE A 266 -19.24 16.62 12.31
N ASP A 267 -18.46 15.57 12.08
CA ASP A 267 -18.89 14.37 11.35
C ASP A 267 -20.00 13.63 12.13
N LEU A 268 -21.26 13.74 11.69
CA LEU A 268 -22.38 13.07 12.38
C LEU A 268 -22.61 11.61 11.94
N ARG A 269 -21.95 11.16 10.86
CA ARG A 269 -22.05 9.78 10.39
C ARG A 269 -20.85 8.98 10.83
N GLN A 270 -21.12 7.83 11.42
CA GLN A 270 -20.10 6.84 11.73
C GLN A 270 -19.49 6.32 10.43
N GLN A 271 -18.16 6.23 10.36
CA GLN A 271 -17.50 5.50 9.29
C GLN A 271 -17.49 3.99 9.55
N GLU A 272 -17.40 3.22 8.48
CA GLU A 272 -17.35 1.76 8.51
C GLU A 272 -15.93 1.25 8.73
N THR A 273 -15.82 -0.03 9.10
CA THR A 273 -14.55 -0.71 9.41
C THR A 273 -13.50 -0.66 8.29
N GLU A 274 -13.91 -0.47 7.02
CA GLU A 274 -13.01 -0.27 5.88
C GLU A 274 -12.04 0.89 6.11
N ASN A 275 -12.43 1.90 6.89
CA ASN A 275 -11.64 3.09 7.20
C ASN A 275 -10.90 3.02 8.54
N ASN A 276 -11.09 1.96 9.30
CA ASN A 276 -10.42 1.81 10.59
C ASN A 276 -9.06 1.13 10.37
N TRP A 277 -8.04 1.74 10.97
CA TRP A 277 -6.66 1.27 10.91
C TRP A 277 -6.08 1.21 12.32
N MET A 278 -4.99 0.50 12.48
CA MET A 278 -4.19 0.51 13.71
C MET A 278 -2.71 0.61 13.32
N ILE A 279 -1.99 1.48 14.01
CA ILE A 279 -0.54 1.63 13.84
C ILE A 279 0.14 0.77 14.90
N ILE A 280 0.84 -0.27 14.45
CA ILE A 280 1.49 -1.27 15.28
C ILE A 280 2.95 -0.88 15.51
N THR A 281 3.30 -0.75 16.79
CA THR A 281 4.68 -0.61 17.29
C THR A 281 5.15 -1.94 17.87
N ALA A 282 6.45 -2.12 18.11
CA ALA A 282 6.92 -3.28 18.86
C ALA A 282 6.37 -3.24 20.29
N ASP A 283 5.73 -4.32 20.74
CA ASP A 283 5.33 -4.46 22.13
C ASP A 283 6.55 -4.45 23.06
N THR A 284 6.39 -3.85 24.24
CA THR A 284 7.36 -3.97 25.35
C THR A 284 7.39 -5.39 25.94
N HIS A 285 6.42 -6.25 25.61
CA HIS A 285 6.19 -7.53 26.29
C HIS A 285 6.38 -8.80 25.44
N SER A 286 6.89 -8.73 24.20
CA SER A 286 7.12 -9.91 23.35
C SER A 286 8.58 -10.37 23.26
N GLU A 287 9.40 -10.10 24.28
CA GLU A 287 10.73 -10.69 24.47
C GLU A 287 10.77 -11.53 25.76
N SER A 288 9.99 -12.62 25.82
CA SER A 288 10.15 -13.62 26.89
C SER A 288 9.81 -15.05 26.49
N GLN A 289 9.96 -15.41 25.21
CA GLN A 289 9.97 -16.81 24.77
C GLN A 289 10.97 -17.04 23.61
N ALA A 290 12.27 -16.83 23.88
CA ALA A 290 13.34 -17.31 22.99
C ALA A 290 14.61 -17.79 23.73
N SER A 291 14.61 -17.87 25.06
CA SER A 291 15.77 -18.32 25.83
C SER A 291 15.37 -19.23 27.01
N SER A 292 14.83 -20.41 26.72
CA SER A 292 14.84 -21.53 27.68
C SER A 292 14.61 -22.86 26.98
N THR A 293 15.49 -23.22 26.05
CA THR A 293 15.70 -24.65 25.72
C THR A 293 17.13 -24.89 25.28
N THR A 294 18.05 -24.72 26.21
CA THR A 294 19.35 -25.39 26.17
C THR A 294 19.83 -25.49 27.62
N GLU A 295 20.29 -26.67 28.01
CA GLU A 295 20.80 -27.07 29.33
C GLU A 295 19.75 -27.52 30.37
N SER A 296 19.37 -28.80 30.31
CA SER A 296 19.91 -29.86 31.21
C SER A 296 19.53 -31.25 30.69
#